data_AF-A0A1C6BHS2-F1
#
_entry.id   AF-A0A1C6BHS2-F1
#
_cell.length_a   1.000
_cell.length_b   1.000
_cell.length_c   1.000
_cell.angle_alpha   90.00
_cell.angle_beta   90.00
_cell.angle_gamma   90.00
#
_symmetry.space_group_name_H-M   'P 1'
#
loop_
_entity.id
_entity.type
_entity.pdbx_description
1 polymer ?
#
loop_
_entity_poly.entity_id
_entity_poly.type
_entity_poly.pdbx_seq_one_letter_code
_entity_poly.pdbx_strand_id
1 'polypeptide(L)'
;MDDEIYNAIWWHTTGHAHMTLLEKVIYLADYIEPSRNFPGVDKLRAVCYKDLDEGLLMGLEMTIEEMTEMGNPVHHATIEARDALKG
;
A
#
# COMPACT_ATOMS: atom_id res chain seq x y z
N MET A 1 -18.25 -8.71 -14.55
CA MET A 1 -17.00 -9.15 -13.89
C MET A 1 -17.20 -8.94 -12.41
N ASP A 2 -16.52 -9.66 -11.53
CA ASP A 2 -16.64 -9.37 -10.10
C ASP A 2 -15.98 -8.01 -9.83
N ASP A 3 -16.77 -7.03 -9.38
CA ASP A 3 -16.31 -5.66 -9.16
C ASP A 3 -15.23 -5.61 -8.07
N GLU A 4 -15.22 -6.58 -7.13
CA GLU A 4 -14.21 -6.68 -6.08
C GLU A 4 -12.82 -7.01 -6.65
N ILE A 5 -12.76 -8.00 -7.55
CA ILE A 5 -11.51 -8.40 -8.23
C ILE A 5 -11.03 -7.27 -9.14
N TYR A 6 -11.95 -6.65 -9.88
CA TYR A 6 -11.62 -5.51 -10.74
C TYR A 6 -10.98 -4.37 -9.92
N ASN A 7 -11.60 -4.00 -8.80
CA ASN A 7 -11.13 -2.89 -7.97
C ASN A 7 -9.78 -3.21 -7.31
N ALA A 8 -9.57 -4.45 -6.86
CA ALA A 8 -8.28 -4.87 -6.33
C ALA A 8 -7.15 -4.74 -7.36
N ILE A 9 -7.42 -5.08 -8.63
CA ILE A 9 -6.47 -4.86 -9.72
C ILE A 9 -6.33 -3.37 -10.04
N TRP A 10 -7.43 -2.61 -10.09
CA TRP A 10 -7.39 -1.21 -10.45
C TRP A 10 -6.60 -0.35 -9.44
N TRP A 11 -6.76 -0.64 -8.15
CA TRP A 11 -6.18 0.16 -7.07
C TRP A 11 -4.84 -0.34 -6.51
N HIS A 12 -4.31 -1.47 -6.98
CA HIS A 12 -3.09 -2.05 -6.40
C HIS A 12 -1.84 -1.13 -6.46
N THR A 13 -1.78 -0.17 -7.39
CA THR A 13 -0.60 0.70 -7.53
C THR A 13 -0.68 1.92 -6.61
N THR A 14 -1.83 2.60 -6.52
CA THR A 14 -1.96 3.84 -5.75
C THR A 14 -2.60 3.65 -4.39
N GLY A 15 -3.40 2.60 -4.22
CA GLY A 15 -4.44 2.53 -3.20
C GLY A 15 -5.54 3.57 -3.39
N HIS A 16 -6.52 3.54 -2.49
CA HIS A 16 -7.54 4.58 -2.32
C HIS A 16 -8.05 4.60 -0.86
N ALA A 17 -8.81 5.63 -0.49
CA ALA A 17 -9.38 5.73 0.85
C ALA A 17 -10.37 4.58 1.14
N HIS A 18 -10.28 3.98 2.32
CA HIS A 18 -11.16 2.90 2.77
C HIS A 18 -11.13 1.63 1.89
N MET A 19 -9.93 1.22 1.45
CA MET A 19 -9.75 -0.07 0.78
C MET A 19 -10.40 -1.24 1.54
N THR A 20 -11.05 -2.10 0.78
CA THR A 20 -11.55 -3.41 1.20
C THR A 20 -10.40 -4.35 1.55
N LEU A 21 -10.70 -5.43 2.26
CA LEU A 21 -9.69 -6.44 2.62
C LEU A 21 -8.93 -6.96 1.38
N LEU A 22 -9.62 -7.26 0.28
CA LEU A 22 -8.98 -7.79 -0.92
C LEU A 22 -8.02 -6.77 -1.55
N GLU A 23 -8.41 -5.51 -1.63
CA GLU A 23 -7.56 -4.43 -2.15
C GLU A 23 -6.29 -4.27 -1.30
N LYS A 24 -6.43 -4.28 0.04
CA LYS A 24 -5.27 -4.22 0.96
C LYS A 24 -4.33 -5.42 0.74
N VAL A 25 -4.89 -6.62 0.62
CA VAL A 25 -4.11 -7.85 0.39
C VAL A 25 -3.34 -7.78 -0.92
N ILE A 26 -3.98 -7.38 -2.02
CA ILE A 26 -3.32 -7.31 -3.34
C ILE A 26 -2.26 -6.21 -3.37
N TYR A 27 -2.56 -5.03 -2.82
CA TYR A 27 -1.59 -3.93 -2.69
C TYR A 27 -0.34 -4.37 -1.92
N LEU A 28 -0.53 -4.95 -0.73
CA LEU A 28 0.60 -5.36 0.11
C LEU A 28 1.33 -6.57 -0.46
N ALA A 29 0.62 -7.53 -1.07
CA ALA A 29 1.23 -8.69 -1.70
C ALA A 29 2.24 -8.28 -2.79
N ASP A 30 1.90 -7.33 -3.66
CA ASP A 30 2.84 -6.81 -4.67
C ASP A 30 4.08 -6.18 -4.02
N TYR A 31 3.88 -5.50 -2.87
CA TYR A 31 4.94 -4.76 -2.21
C TYR A 31 5.89 -5.63 -1.37
N ILE A 32 5.39 -6.73 -0.78
CA ILE A 32 6.15 -7.56 0.15
C ILE A 32 6.52 -8.96 -0.37
N GLU A 33 6.17 -9.29 -1.61
CA GLU A 33 6.40 -10.65 -2.15
C GLU A 33 7.86 -11.10 -2.02
N PRO A 34 8.14 -12.42 -1.95
CA PRO A 34 9.45 -12.94 -1.55
C PRO A 34 10.64 -12.46 -2.38
N SER A 35 10.44 -12.08 -3.64
CA SER A 35 11.52 -11.62 -4.51
C SER A 35 11.88 -10.14 -4.30
N ARG A 36 11.03 -9.36 -3.62
CA ARG A 36 11.31 -7.96 -3.24
C ARG A 36 12.46 -7.87 -2.23
N ASN A 37 13.41 -7.00 -2.53
CA ASN A 37 14.58 -6.74 -1.68
C ASN A 37 14.93 -5.25 -1.69
N PHE A 38 14.52 -4.53 -0.66
CA PHE A 38 14.80 -3.10 -0.48
C PHE A 38 14.90 -2.76 1.01
N PRO A 39 15.56 -1.64 1.38
CA PRO A 39 15.65 -1.21 2.77
C PRO A 39 14.27 -1.11 3.44
N GLY A 40 14.07 -1.83 4.55
CA GLY A 40 12.81 -1.81 5.31
C GLY A 40 11.79 -2.89 4.92
N VAL A 41 11.99 -3.66 3.84
CA VAL A 41 11.03 -4.70 3.40
C VAL A 41 10.72 -5.74 4.48
N ASP A 42 11.71 -6.15 5.27
CA ASP A 42 11.51 -7.17 6.32
C ASP A 42 10.70 -6.61 7.51
N LYS A 43 10.87 -5.33 7.82
CA LYS A 43 10.04 -4.64 8.81
C LYS A 43 8.61 -4.54 8.30
N LEU A 44 8.42 -4.12 7.05
CA LEU A 44 7.11 -4.03 6.42
C LEU A 44 6.40 -5.39 6.43
N ARG A 45 7.08 -6.48 6.03
CA ARG A 45 6.58 -7.86 6.13
C ARG A 45 6.10 -8.17 7.55
N ALA A 46 6.95 -7.95 8.55
CA ALA A 46 6.61 -8.24 9.95
C ALA A 46 5.38 -7.46 10.44
N VAL A 47 5.23 -6.19 10.04
CA VAL A 47 4.05 -5.39 10.37
C VAL A 47 2.81 -5.95 9.65
N CYS A 48 2.87 -6.23 8.35
CA CYS A 48 1.73 -6.78 7.60
C CYS A 48 1.19 -8.10 8.18
N TYR A 49 2.07 -8.97 8.68
CA TYR A 49 1.65 -10.23 9.31
C TYR A 49 1.08 -10.05 10.72
N LYS A 50 1.34 -8.91 11.37
CA LYS A 50 0.81 -8.57 12.69
C LYS A 50 -0.53 -7.83 12.57
N ASP A 51 -0.58 -6.81 11.72
CA ASP A 51 -1.75 -5.97 11.48
C ASP A 51 -1.69 -5.41 10.04
N LEU A 52 -2.73 -5.71 9.25
CA LEU A 52 -2.77 -5.36 7.84
C LEU A 52 -2.90 -3.84 7.62
N ASP A 53 -3.54 -3.13 8.54
CA ASP A 53 -3.77 -1.69 8.44
C ASP A 53 -2.52 -0.91 8.87
N GLU A 54 -1.83 -1.38 9.93
CA GLU A 54 -0.49 -0.88 10.27
C GLU A 54 0.49 -1.12 9.10
N GLY A 55 0.41 -2.28 8.47
CA GLY A 55 1.27 -2.65 7.33
C GLY A 55 1.00 -1.78 6.11
N LEU A 56 -0.27 -1.57 5.79
CA LEU A 56 -0.69 -0.71 4.70
C LEU A 56 -0.28 0.75 4.93
N LEU A 57 -0.48 1.28 6.14
CA LEU A 57 -0.06 2.62 6.50
C LEU A 57 1.45 2.79 6.30
N MET A 58 2.25 1.84 6.79
CA MET A 58 3.71 1.85 6.59
C MET A 58 4.08 1.80 5.11
N GLY A 59 3.46 0.93 4.32
CA GLY A 59 3.74 0.82 2.88
C GLY A 59 3.41 2.10 2.11
N LEU A 60 2.27 2.73 2.42
CA LEU A 60 1.89 4.01 1.82
C LEU A 60 2.86 5.12 2.21
N GLU A 61 3.32 5.18 3.47
CA GLU A 61 4.33 6.15 3.90
C GLU A 61 5.68 5.95 3.20
N MET A 62 6.14 4.71 3.04
CA MET A 62 7.36 4.39 2.28
C MET A 62 7.24 4.80 0.80
N THR A 63 6.09 4.57 0.17
CA THR A 63 5.84 4.98 -1.23
C THR A 63 5.90 6.50 -1.38
N ILE A 64 5.34 7.24 -0.41
CA ILE A 64 5.32 8.70 -0.43
C ILE A 64 6.72 9.27 -0.22
N GLU A 65 7.49 8.69 0.70
CA GLU A 65 8.89 9.05 0.94
C GLU A 65 9.72 8.84 -0.33
N GLU A 66 9.67 7.64 -0.93
CA GLU A 66 10.38 7.31 -2.18
C GLU A 66 10.05 8.30 -3.31
N MET A 67 8.77 8.54 -3.58
CA MET A 67 8.36 9.48 -4.64
C MET A 67 8.83 10.90 -4.36
N THR A 68 8.79 11.33 -3.10
CA THR A 68 9.27 12.67 -2.70
C THR A 68 10.77 12.80 -2.87
N GLU A 69 11.54 11.79 -2.47
CA GLU A 69 13.01 11.74 -2.65
C GLU A 69 13.40 11.75 -4.13
N MET A 70 12.62 11.10 -4.99
CA MET A 70 12.81 11.11 -6.44
C MET A 70 12.39 12.45 -7.10
N GLY A 71 11.75 13.36 -6.36
CA GLY A 71 11.19 14.60 -6.91
C GLY A 71 9.95 14.40 -7.78
N ASN A 72 9.29 13.25 -7.66
CA ASN A 72 8.09 12.91 -8.41
C ASN A 72 6.83 13.36 -7.66
N PRO A 73 5.76 13.76 -8.38
CA PRO A 73 4.48 14.04 -7.75
C PRO A 73 3.86 12.75 -7.20
N VAL A 74 3.36 12.82 -5.96
CA VAL A 74 2.58 11.74 -5.35
C VAL A 74 1.14 11.82 -5.84
N HIS A 75 0.57 10.69 -6.26
CA HIS A 75 -0.83 10.64 -6.68
C HIS A 75 -1.76 10.91 -5.48
N HIS A 76 -2.80 11.74 -5.66
CA HIS A 76 -3.72 12.14 -4.59
C HIS A 76 -4.37 10.94 -3.88
N ALA A 77 -4.75 9.89 -4.62
CA ALA A 77 -5.35 8.68 -4.04
C ALA A 77 -4.43 7.99 -3.00
N THR A 78 -3.11 8.03 -3.18
CA THR A 78 -2.14 7.49 -2.21
C THR A 78 -2.11 8.31 -0.92
N ILE A 79 -2.22 9.63 -1.05
CA ILE A 79 -2.31 10.56 0.09
C ILE A 79 -3.62 10.30 0.85
N GLU A 80 -4.74 10.21 0.15
CA GLU A 80 -6.06 9.92 0.71
C GLU A 80 -6.11 8.54 1.39
N ALA A 81 -5.53 7.51 0.77
CA ALA A 81 -5.43 6.17 1.35
C ALA A 81 -4.69 6.18 2.69
N ARG A 82 -3.55 6.88 2.76
CA ARG A 82 -2.76 7.03 3.99
C ARG A 82 -3.55 7.78 5.06
N ASP A 83 -4.17 8.89 4.69
CA ASP A 83 -4.86 9.76 5.65
C ASP A 83 -6.10 9.09 6.24
N ALA A 84 -6.78 8.23 5.46
CA ALA A 84 -7.89 7.41 5.92
C ALA A 84 -7.51 6.38 7.01
N LEU A 85 -6.21 6.07 7.19
CA LEU A 85 -5.70 5.15 8.21
C LEU A 85 -5.17 5.86 9.46
N LYS A 86 -5.06 7.20 9.45
CA LYS A 86 -4.53 8.00 10.57
C LYS A 86 -5.60 8.48 11.55
N GLY A 87 -6.89 8.19 11.28
CA GLY A 87 -8.05 8.64 12.04
C GLY A 87 -8.72 7.53 12.84
#